data_AF-A0A1F2UVX0-F1
#
_entry.id   AF-A0A1F2UVX0-F1
#
_cell.length_a   1.000
_cell.length_b   1.000
_cell.length_c   1.000
_cell.angle_alpha   90.00
_cell.angle_beta   90.00
_cell.angle_gamma   90.00
#
_symmetry.space_group_name_H-M   'P 1'
#
loop_
_entity.id
_entity.type
_entity.pdbx_description
1 polymer ?
#
loop_
_entity_poly.entity_id
_entity_poly.type
_entity_poly.pdbx_seq_one_letter_code
_entity_poly.pdbx_strand_id
1 'polypeptide(L)'
;MMRKAPYGTIYAFEGLESVLIMGAYEQDITMIFADDGVYSIKKGMDTSAVGIKDFSPTFRVLEMYDIEKLYVDRESMEARGLTADDLIVEAEVVDTETITKLMEEQDAVLPF
;
A
#
# COMPACT_ATOMS: atom_id res chain seq x y z
N MET A 1 -1.90 -4.76 5.84
CA MET A 1 -1.97 -5.45 4.53
C MET A 1 -3.09 -4.82 3.70
N MET A 2 -2.76 -4.26 2.55
CA MET A 2 -3.72 -3.65 1.61
C MET A 2 -4.05 -4.64 0.49
N ARG A 3 -5.32 -5.01 0.34
CA ARG A 3 -5.78 -6.01 -0.64
C ARG A 3 -6.88 -5.53 -1.59
N LYS A 4 -7.48 -4.37 -1.33
CA LYS A 4 -8.60 -3.83 -2.10
C LYS A 4 -8.17 -2.66 -2.98
N ALA A 5 -8.81 -2.53 -4.13
CA ALA A 5 -8.63 -1.38 -5.01
C ALA A 5 -9.04 -0.08 -4.30
N PRO A 6 -8.35 1.05 -4.58
CA PRO A 6 -8.71 2.35 -4.05
C PRO A 6 -10.01 2.87 -4.72
N TYR A 7 -10.67 3.83 -4.08
CA TYR A 7 -11.82 4.59 -4.59
C TYR A 7 -13.13 3.80 -4.82
N GLY A 8 -13.10 2.46 -4.96
CA GLY A 8 -14.31 1.62 -4.99
C GLY A 8 -14.89 1.33 -3.61
N THR A 9 -14.04 1.38 -2.58
CA THR A 9 -14.39 1.24 -1.17
C THR A 9 -13.47 2.14 -0.33
N ILE A 10 -13.80 2.37 0.94
CA ILE A 10 -13.04 3.27 1.81
C ILE A 10 -11.75 2.66 2.38
N TYR A 11 -11.58 1.33 2.29
CA TYR A 11 -10.54 0.60 3.02
C TYR A 11 -9.10 1.03 2.72
N ALA A 12 -8.78 1.37 1.46
CA ALA A 12 -7.44 1.87 1.11
C ALA A 12 -7.12 3.21 1.79
N PHE A 13 -8.13 4.07 1.96
CA PHE A 13 -7.98 5.35 2.65
C PHE A 13 -7.90 5.15 4.17
N GLU A 14 -8.81 4.39 4.77
CA GLU A 14 -8.79 4.10 6.22
C GLU A 14 -7.52 3.34 6.64
N GLY A 15 -7.02 2.44 5.80
CA GLY A 15 -5.75 1.75 6.04
C GLY A 15 -4.55 2.70 6.02
N LEU A 16 -4.55 3.68 5.11
CA LEU A 16 -3.50 4.70 5.05
C LEU A 16 -3.53 5.59 6.30
N GLU A 17 -4.71 6.09 6.68
CA GLU A 17 -4.87 6.89 7.89
C GLU A 17 -4.46 6.11 9.16
N SER A 18 -4.82 4.82 9.24
CA SER A 18 -4.41 3.95 10.35
C SER A 18 -2.89 3.83 10.45
N VAL A 19 -2.22 3.63 9.31
CA VAL A 19 -0.75 3.55 9.24
C VAL A 19 -0.10 4.87 9.66
N LEU A 20 -0.62 6.03 9.22
CA LEU A 20 -0.10 7.34 9.63
C LEU A 20 -0.24 7.60 11.14
N ILE A 21 -1.38 7.21 11.73
CA ILE A 21 -1.58 7.32 13.18
C ILE A 21 -0.60 6.40 13.91
N MET A 22 -0.44 5.16 13.45
CA MET A 22 0.51 4.20 14.07
C MET A 22 1.96 4.66 13.95
N GLY A 23 2.34 5.28 12.82
CA GLY A 23 3.68 5.84 12.61
C GLY A 23 4.04 6.93 13.63
N ALA A 24 3.04 7.69 14.10
CA ALA A 24 3.25 8.68 15.18
C ALA A 24 3.63 8.06 16.55
N TYR A 25 3.49 6.73 16.71
CA TYR A 25 3.90 5.99 17.90
C TYR A 25 5.20 5.20 17.68
N GLU A 26 5.98 5.52 16.64
CA GLU A 26 7.30 4.93 16.35
C GLU A 26 7.26 3.38 16.32
N GLN A 27 6.15 2.82 15.85
CA GLN A 27 6.03 1.37 15.69
C GLN A 27 6.80 0.90 14.47
N ASP A 28 7.36 -0.31 14.52
CA ASP A 28 7.95 -0.95 13.35
C ASP A 28 6.85 -1.47 12.42
N ILE A 29 6.52 -0.68 11.39
CA ILE A 29 5.37 -0.94 10.51
C ILE A 29 5.86 -1.51 9.18
N THR A 30 5.34 -2.69 8.84
CA THR A 30 5.46 -3.27 7.50
C THR A 30 4.16 -3.07 6.72
N MET A 31 4.25 -2.46 5.53
CA MET A 31 3.10 -2.22 4.66
C MET A 31 3.23 -3.08 3.39
N ILE A 32 2.29 -4.02 3.22
CA ILE A 32 2.24 -4.92 2.06
C ILE A 32 1.04 -4.57 1.19
N PHE A 33 1.26 -4.39 -0.11
CA PHE A 33 0.25 -4.24 -1.15
C PHE A 33 0.15 -5.53 -1.98
N ALA A 34 -1.00 -6.19 -1.94
CA ALA A 34 -1.26 -7.43 -2.66
C ALA A 34 -2.63 -7.40 -3.32
N ASP A 35 -2.91 -8.34 -4.22
CA ASP A 35 -4.16 -8.41 -4.99
C ASP A 35 -4.50 -7.06 -5.64
N ASP A 36 -5.73 -6.57 -5.48
CA ASP A 36 -6.15 -5.26 -5.99
C ASP A 36 -5.57 -4.09 -5.18
N GLY A 37 -4.97 -4.36 -4.04
CA GLY A 37 -4.30 -3.37 -3.19
C GLY A 37 -3.14 -2.66 -3.91
N VAL A 38 -2.52 -3.31 -4.89
CA VAL A 38 -1.43 -2.73 -5.70
C VAL A 38 -1.86 -1.48 -6.46
N TYR A 39 -3.15 -1.34 -6.77
CA TYR A 39 -3.67 -0.12 -7.42
C TYR A 39 -3.63 1.10 -6.50
N SER A 40 -3.58 0.93 -5.17
CA SER A 40 -3.58 2.03 -4.20
C SER A 40 -2.38 2.96 -4.36
N ILE A 41 -1.25 2.39 -4.79
CA ILE A 41 0.01 3.12 -5.00
C ILE A 41 0.31 3.36 -6.49
N LYS A 42 -0.66 3.23 -7.39
CA LYS A 42 -0.47 3.54 -8.81
C LYS A 42 -0.36 5.06 -9.04
N LYS A 43 0.62 5.49 -9.85
CA LYS A 43 0.78 6.88 -10.32
C LYS A 43 -0.35 7.29 -11.26
N GLY A 44 -0.60 8.60 -11.31
CA GLY A 44 -1.43 9.23 -12.34
C GLY A 44 -2.92 8.90 -12.24
N MET A 45 -3.44 8.64 -11.03
CA MET A 45 -4.87 8.49 -10.82
C MET A 45 -5.57 9.85 -10.97
N ASP A 46 -6.65 9.88 -11.74
CA ASP A 46 -7.54 11.04 -11.87
C ASP A 46 -8.92 10.66 -11.33
N THR A 47 -9.27 11.23 -10.17
CA THR A 47 -10.52 10.97 -9.47
C THR A 47 -11.58 12.04 -9.73
N SER A 48 -11.31 13.01 -10.61
CA SER A 48 -12.22 14.12 -10.90
C SER A 48 -13.58 13.64 -11.40
N ALA A 49 -13.60 12.58 -12.21
CA ALA A 49 -14.82 11.99 -12.77
C ALA A 49 -15.75 11.38 -11.71
N VAL A 50 -15.22 10.95 -10.57
CA VAL A 50 -15.99 10.31 -9.49
C VAL A 50 -16.27 11.26 -8.32
N GLY A 51 -15.73 12.49 -8.34
CA GLY A 51 -15.97 13.48 -7.28
C GLY A 51 -15.36 13.13 -5.92
N ILE A 52 -14.39 12.22 -5.88
CA ILE A 52 -13.67 11.82 -4.66
C ILE A 52 -12.31 12.52 -4.65
N LYS A 53 -11.88 13.03 -3.50
CA LYS A 53 -10.53 13.61 -3.36
C LYS A 53 -9.48 12.52 -3.57
N ASP A 54 -8.51 12.79 -4.45
CA ASP A 54 -7.36 11.91 -4.66
C ASP A 54 -6.48 11.89 -3.39
N PHE A 55 -6.36 10.71 -2.77
CA PHE A 55 -5.51 10.49 -1.60
C PHE A 55 -4.20 9.77 -1.94
N SER A 56 -4.00 9.38 -3.20
CA SER A 56 -2.77 8.70 -3.62
C SER A 56 -1.48 9.49 -3.31
N PRO A 57 -1.44 10.85 -3.35
CA PRO A 57 -0.23 11.59 -2.98
C PRO A 57 0.15 11.42 -1.50
N THR A 58 -0.80 11.06 -0.63
CA THR A 58 -0.55 10.86 0.81
C THR A 58 0.37 9.67 1.07
N PHE A 59 0.47 8.68 0.17
CA PHE A 59 1.46 7.61 0.32
C PHE A 59 2.90 8.13 0.32
N ARG A 60 3.19 9.26 -0.33
CA ARG A 60 4.55 9.84 -0.36
C ARG A 60 5.01 10.38 0.97
N VAL A 61 4.10 10.67 1.90
CA VAL A 61 4.51 11.18 3.21
C VAL A 61 4.95 10.07 4.15
N LEU A 62 4.74 8.79 3.81
CA LEU A 62 5.10 7.64 4.67
C LEU A 62 6.59 7.67 5.08
N GLU A 63 7.48 8.05 4.16
CA GLU A 63 8.91 8.22 4.44
C GLU A 63 9.17 9.28 5.54
N MET A 64 8.34 10.32 5.63
CA MET A 64 8.44 11.35 6.69
C MET A 64 8.02 10.85 8.07
N TYR A 65 7.38 9.68 8.14
CA TYR A 65 6.95 9.01 9.37
C TYR A 65 7.81 7.78 9.69
N ASP A 66 9.00 7.67 9.09
CA ASP A 66 9.91 6.52 9.21
C ASP A 66 9.28 5.18 8.79
N ILE A 67 8.27 5.21 7.90
CA ILE A 67 7.61 4.02 7.35
C ILE A 67 8.25 3.66 6.02
N GLU A 68 9.36 2.94 6.09
CA GLU A 68 10.20 2.59 4.93
C GLU A 68 9.95 1.17 4.39
N LYS A 69 9.37 0.28 5.21
CA LYS A 69 9.12 -1.13 4.88
C LYS A 69 7.88 -1.30 4.01
N LEU A 70 7.96 -0.84 2.77
CA LEU A 70 6.91 -0.95 1.77
C LEU A 70 7.20 -2.11 0.82
N TYR A 71 6.27 -3.05 0.72
CA TYR A 71 6.38 -4.24 -0.11
C TYR A 71 5.19 -4.36 -1.06
N VAL A 72 5.43 -4.84 -2.27
CA VAL A 72 4.39 -5.08 -3.27
C VAL A 72 4.52 -6.48 -3.85
N ASP A 73 3.39 -7.19 -3.96
CA ASP A 73 3.34 -8.55 -4.49
C ASP A 73 3.57 -8.58 -6.00
N ARG A 74 4.61 -9.30 -6.42
CA ARG A 74 5.02 -9.43 -7.82
C ARG A 74 3.91 -10.03 -8.69
N GLU A 75 3.28 -11.12 -8.25
CA GLU A 75 2.25 -11.81 -9.02
C GLU A 75 1.03 -10.90 -9.25
N SER A 76 0.65 -10.12 -8.24
CA SER A 76 -0.44 -9.14 -8.32
C SER A 76 -0.13 -7.99 -9.28
N MET A 77 1.11 -7.53 -9.34
CA MET A 77 1.54 -6.51 -10.31
C MET A 77 1.52 -7.08 -11.73
N GLU A 78 2.12 -8.25 -11.96
CA GLU A 78 2.18 -8.91 -13.26
C GLU A 78 0.79 -9.21 -13.81
N ALA A 79 -0.12 -9.73 -12.99
CA ALA A 79 -1.50 -10.01 -13.37
C ALA A 79 -2.29 -8.74 -13.80
N ARG A 80 -1.84 -7.56 -13.37
CA ARG A 80 -2.44 -6.25 -13.68
C ARG A 80 -1.65 -5.46 -14.72
N GLY A 81 -0.54 -6.00 -15.22
CA GLY A 81 0.35 -5.34 -16.18
C GLY A 81 1.05 -4.11 -15.60
N LEU A 82 1.34 -4.10 -14.30
CA LEU A 82 2.02 -3.02 -13.60
C LEU A 82 3.52 -3.33 -13.45
N THR A 83 4.31 -2.27 -13.42
CA THR A 83 5.76 -2.29 -13.16
C THR A 83 6.10 -1.35 -12.01
N ALA A 84 7.31 -1.43 -11.47
CA ALA A 84 7.76 -0.52 -10.40
C ALA A 84 7.70 0.96 -10.85
N ASP A 85 7.88 1.23 -12.14
CA ASP A 85 7.78 2.58 -12.71
C ASP A 85 6.36 3.17 -12.62
N ASP A 86 5.34 2.32 -12.46
CA ASP A 86 3.95 2.73 -12.28
C ASP A 86 3.63 3.14 -10.83
N LEU A 87 4.53 2.94 -9.86
CA LEU A 87 4.26 3.12 -8.43
C LEU A 87 4.62 4.52 -7.92
N ILE A 88 3.74 5.18 -7.16
CA ILE A 88 3.91 6.57 -6.67
C ILE A 88 4.95 6.72 -5.56
N VAL A 89 5.28 5.60 -4.92
CA VAL A 89 6.28 5.43 -3.88
C VAL A 89 7.17 4.25 -4.24
N GLU A 90 8.41 4.27 -3.79
CA GLU A 90 9.30 3.11 -3.91
C GLU A 90 8.81 2.01 -2.97
N ALA A 91 8.64 0.81 -3.51
CA ALA A 91 8.26 -0.38 -2.76
C ALA A 91 9.07 -1.57 -3.28
N GLU A 92 9.48 -2.44 -2.37
CA GLU A 92 10.22 -3.64 -2.72
C GLU A 92 9.28 -4.68 -3.35
N VAL A 93 9.58 -5.09 -4.58
CA VAL A 93 8.79 -6.08 -5.33
C VAL A 93 9.19 -7.49 -4.91
N VAL A 94 8.33 -8.14 -4.13
CA VAL A 94 8.60 -9.44 -3.49
C VAL A 94 7.66 -10.51 -4.01
N ASP A 95 8.05 -11.78 -3.87
CA ASP A 95 7.19 -12.92 -4.17
C ASP A 95 6.31 -13.31 -2.99
N THR A 96 5.33 -14.18 -3.25
CA THR A 96 4.38 -14.67 -2.26
C THR A 96 5.04 -15.41 -1.10
N GLU A 97 6.16 -16.11 -1.33
CA GLU A 97 6.92 -16.78 -0.26
C GLU A 97 7.51 -15.75 0.71
N THR A 98 8.09 -14.68 0.18
CA THR A 98 8.64 -13.57 0.98
C THR A 98 7.54 -12.84 1.75
N ILE A 99 6.38 -12.59 1.13
CA ILE A 99 5.22 -12.01 1.83
C ILE A 99 4.78 -12.91 2.99
N THR A 100 4.74 -14.22 2.78
CA THR A 100 4.36 -15.18 3.84
C THR A 100 5.31 -15.08 5.02
N LYS A 101 6.63 -15.05 4.77
CA LYS A 101 7.64 -14.88 5.84
C LYS A 101 7.49 -13.55 6.57
N LEU A 102 7.33 -12.45 5.83
CA LEU A 102 7.09 -11.12 6.43
C LEU A 102 5.86 -11.12 7.33
N MET A 103 4.78 -11.80 6.93
CA MET A 103 3.56 -11.92 7.73
C MET A 103 3.77 -12.75 9.01
N GLU A 104 4.59 -13.80 8.97
CA GLU A 104 4.93 -14.63 10.14
C GLU A 104 5.79 -13.88 11.18
N GLU A 105 6.53 -12.86 10.75
CA GLU A 105 7.35 -12.01 11.63
C GLU A 105 6.54 -10.95 12.39
N GLN A 106 5.28 -10.69 11.99
CA GLN A 106 4.47 -9.64 12.62
C GLN A 106 3.74 -10.14 13.86
N ASP A 107 3.76 -9.35 14.94
CA ASP A 107 2.93 -9.60 16.13
C ASP A 107 1.43 -9.42 15.87
N ALA A 108 1.07 -8.55 14.91
CA ALA A 108 -0.30 -8.26 14.53
C ALA A 108 -0.41 -7.90 13.04
N VAL A 109 -1.52 -8.31 12.40
CA VAL A 109 -1.82 -7.98 11.01
C VAL A 109 -3.16 -7.27 10.92
N LEU A 110 -3.16 -6.07 10.35
CA LEU A 110 -4.37 -5.31 10.05
C LEU A 110 -4.74 -5.46 8.56
N PRO A 111 -5.86 -6.13 8.22
CA PRO A 111 -6.30 -6.29 6.84
C PRO A 111 -7.19 -5.12 6.39
N PHE A 112 -6.90 -4.58 5.21
CA PHE A 112 -7.68 -3.53 4.54
C PHE A 112 -7.99 -3.92 3.09
#